data_AF-A0A023WYM1-F1
#
_entry.id   AF-A0A023WYM1-F1
#
_cell.length_a   1.000
_cell.length_b   1.000
_cell.length_c   1.000
_cell.angle_alpha   90.00
_cell.angle_beta   90.00
_cell.angle_gamma   90.00
#
_symmetry.space_group_name_H-M   'P 1'
#
loop_
_entity.id
_entity.type
_entity.pdbx_description
1 polymer ?
#
loop_
_entity_poly.entity_id
_entity_poly.type
_entity_poly.pdbx_seq_one_letter_code
_entity_poly.pdbx_strand_id
1 'polypeptide(L)'
;MPHASDERRLRALHEQLAAALQSQDWRAVGEVDQAIRQCLEQLPREAQDPSVQTARQQLKRLHGQALKACAEECERLRLLLVNHLEYAEGRAAYQRIDMYQAGDGR
;
A
#
# COMPACT_ATOMS: atom_id res chain seq x y z
N MET A 1 32.87 -8.38 -9.21
CA MET A 1 32.15 -9.27 -8.29
C MET A 1 30.65 -8.98 -8.40
N PRO A 2 29.90 -9.69 -9.26
CA PRO A 2 28.48 -9.44 -9.51
C PRO A 2 27.60 -9.63 -8.25
N HIS A 3 27.90 -10.63 -7.41
CA HIS A 3 27.09 -10.95 -6.22
C HIS A 3 27.06 -9.85 -5.16
N ALA A 4 28.19 -9.17 -4.92
CA ALA A 4 28.25 -8.03 -4.00
C ALA A 4 27.45 -6.81 -4.52
N SER A 5 27.19 -6.73 -5.82
CA SER A 5 26.31 -5.71 -6.41
C SER A 5 24.83 -6.09 -6.22
N ASP A 6 24.51 -7.36 -6.41
CA ASP A 6 23.16 -7.91 -6.25
C ASP A 6 22.67 -7.79 -4.81
N GLU A 7 23.51 -8.14 -3.83
CA GLU A 7 23.19 -8.00 -2.41
C GLU A 7 22.88 -6.55 -2.05
N ARG A 8 23.73 -5.60 -2.47
CA ARG A 8 23.53 -4.17 -2.21
C ARG A 8 22.23 -3.66 -2.82
N ARG A 9 21.90 -4.08 -4.04
CA ARG A 9 20.66 -3.70 -4.71
C ARG A 9 19.43 -4.21 -3.96
N LEU A 10 19.45 -5.46 -3.48
CA LEU A 10 18.35 -6.02 -2.68
C LEU A 10 18.20 -5.29 -1.34
N ARG A 11 19.31 -4.96 -0.66
CA ARG A 11 19.27 -4.18 0.59
C ARG A 11 18.74 -2.77 0.38
N ALA A 12 19.15 -2.08 -0.68
CA ALA A 12 18.63 -0.76 -1.01
C ALA A 12 17.11 -0.78 -1.26
N LEU A 13 16.61 -1.78 -2.00
CA LEU A 13 15.17 -1.96 -2.22
C LEU A 13 14.41 -2.24 -0.92
N HIS A 14 15.02 -3.00 0.01
CA HIS A 14 14.45 -3.22 1.34
C HIS A 14 14.32 -1.92 2.13
N GLU A 15 15.38 -1.10 2.16
CA GLU A 15 15.37 0.21 2.85
C GLU A 15 14.33 1.16 2.24
N GLN A 16 14.23 1.22 0.92
CA GLN A 16 13.23 2.03 0.22
C GLN A 16 11.80 1.58 0.55
N LEU A 17 11.54 0.29 0.53
CA LEU A 17 10.21 -0.24 0.88
C LEU A 17 9.87 0.05 2.35
N ALA A 18 10.83 -0.10 3.25
CA ALA A 18 10.63 0.19 4.67
C ALA A 18 10.30 1.67 4.90
N ALA A 19 11.01 2.58 4.24
CA ALA A 19 10.76 4.01 4.32
C ALA A 19 9.38 4.40 3.74
N ALA A 20 9.00 3.82 2.60
CA ALA A 20 7.69 4.04 1.98
C ALA A 20 6.55 3.56 2.89
N LEU A 21 6.69 2.39 3.51
CA LEU A 21 5.71 1.87 4.46
C LEU A 21 5.62 2.72 5.74
N GLN A 22 6.75 3.16 6.27
CA GLN A 22 6.79 3.99 7.48
C GLN A 22 6.14 5.36 7.26
N SER A 23 6.29 5.93 6.07
CA SER A 23 5.66 7.19 5.68
C SER A 23 4.23 7.04 5.15
N GLN A 24 3.73 5.80 4.99
CA GLN A 24 2.45 5.48 4.37
C GLN A 24 2.32 6.09 2.96
N ASP A 25 3.44 6.26 2.25
CA ASP A 25 3.43 6.73 0.87
C ASP A 25 3.10 5.55 -0.06
N TRP A 26 1.81 5.32 -0.26
CA TRP A 26 1.30 4.21 -1.08
C TRP A 26 1.72 4.28 -2.55
N ARG A 27 2.04 5.48 -3.05
CA ARG A 27 2.58 5.64 -4.39
C ARG A 27 4.02 5.14 -4.44
N ALA A 28 4.85 5.58 -3.49
CA ALA A 28 6.22 5.09 -3.38
C ALA A 28 6.28 3.57 -3.15
N VAL A 29 5.35 3.00 -2.38
CA VAL A 29 5.22 1.53 -2.23
C VAL A 29 5.05 0.85 -3.59
N GLY A 30 4.18 1.37 -4.46
CA GLY A 30 3.97 0.82 -5.80
C GLY A 30 5.19 0.94 -6.72
N GLU A 31 5.89 2.07 -6.67
CA GLU A 31 7.12 2.30 -7.44
C GLU A 31 8.24 1.34 -7.00
N VAL A 32 8.41 1.14 -5.69
CA VAL A 32 9.39 0.21 -5.13
C VAL A 32 9.02 -1.26 -5.43
N ASP A 33 7.73 -1.63 -5.38
CA ASP A 33 7.27 -2.98 -5.75
C ASP A 33 7.66 -3.34 -7.20
N GLN A 34 7.45 -2.40 -8.13
CA GLN A 34 7.85 -2.60 -9.51
C GLN A 34 9.37 -2.76 -9.66
N ALA A 35 10.15 -1.97 -8.92
CA ALA A 35 11.61 -2.08 -8.90
C ALA A 35 12.10 -3.41 -8.31
N ILE A 36 11.42 -3.91 -7.26
CA ILE A 36 11.66 -5.23 -6.67
C ILE A 36 11.44 -6.32 -7.72
N ARG A 37 10.32 -6.28 -8.43
CA ARG A 37 10.01 -7.25 -9.50
C ARG A 37 11.11 -7.27 -10.56
N GLN A 38 11.48 -6.11 -11.10
CA GLN A 38 12.53 -6.01 -12.11
C GLN A 38 13.88 -6.54 -11.62
N CYS A 39 14.23 -6.25 -10.36
CA CYS A 39 15.45 -6.77 -9.74
C CYS A 39 15.41 -8.30 -9.65
N LEU A 40 14.29 -8.87 -9.21
CA LEU A 40 14.14 -10.31 -9.03
C LEU A 40 14.11 -11.08 -10.36
N GLU A 41 13.58 -10.49 -11.42
CA GLU A 41 13.58 -11.06 -12.78
C GLU A 41 14.99 -11.16 -13.37
N GLN A 42 15.89 -10.24 -12.99
CA GLN A 42 17.30 -10.22 -13.44
C GLN A 42 18.20 -11.13 -12.58
N LEU A 43 17.77 -11.48 -11.37
CA LEU A 43 18.52 -12.32 -10.45
C LEU A 43 18.31 -13.81 -10.76
N PRO A 44 19.37 -14.64 -10.67
CA PRO A 44 19.22 -16.10 -10.71
C PRO A 44 18.18 -16.58 -9.69
N ARG A 45 17.36 -17.56 -10.04
CA ARG A 45 16.38 -18.16 -9.10
C ARG A 45 17.08 -18.74 -7.87
N GLU A 46 18.19 -19.41 -8.10
CA GLU A 46 19.07 -19.95 -7.07
C GLU A 46 20.35 -19.10 -7.03
N ALA A 47 20.38 -18.14 -6.11
CA ALA A 47 21.61 -17.41 -5.84
C ALA A 47 22.57 -18.36 -5.12
N GLN A 48 23.77 -18.55 -5.63
CA GLN A 48 24.79 -19.41 -4.99
C GLN A 48 25.41 -18.72 -3.76
N ASP A 49 25.29 -17.39 -3.68
CA ASP A 49 25.84 -16.59 -2.58
C ASP A 49 24.85 -16.50 -1.39
N PRO A 50 25.24 -16.96 -0.19
CA PRO A 50 24.40 -16.90 1.01
C PRO A 50 23.96 -15.47 1.41
N SER A 51 24.77 -14.46 1.11
CA SER A 51 24.45 -13.05 1.43
C SER A 51 23.27 -12.55 0.60
N VAL A 52 23.27 -12.85 -0.70
CA VAL A 52 22.18 -12.54 -1.65
C VAL A 52 20.92 -13.30 -1.25
N GLN A 53 21.03 -14.57 -0.86
CA GLN A 53 19.88 -15.34 -0.36
C GLN A 53 19.27 -14.70 0.90
N THR A 54 20.10 -14.28 1.85
CA THR A 54 19.66 -13.63 3.09
C THR A 54 18.95 -12.32 2.80
N ALA A 55 19.53 -11.46 1.95
CA ALA A 55 18.91 -10.20 1.55
C ALA A 55 17.56 -10.43 0.85
N ARG A 56 17.47 -11.45 -0.02
CA ARG A 56 16.24 -11.82 -0.71
C ARG A 56 15.15 -12.29 0.25
N GLN A 57 15.52 -13.07 1.28
CA GLN A 57 14.57 -13.51 2.31
C GLN A 57 14.07 -12.35 3.17
N GLN A 58 14.95 -11.42 3.55
CA GLN A 58 14.56 -10.22 4.30
C GLN A 58 13.57 -9.38 3.49
N LEU A 59 13.89 -9.11 2.21
CA LEU A 59 13.00 -8.38 1.30
C LEU A 59 11.65 -9.08 1.13
N LYS A 60 11.62 -10.42 1.00
CA LYS A 60 10.37 -11.19 0.93
C LYS A 60 9.50 -11.03 2.18
N ARG A 61 10.09 -11.03 3.37
CA ARG A 61 9.34 -10.85 4.63
C ARG A 61 8.72 -9.46 4.69
N LEU A 62 9.50 -8.42 4.37
CA LEU A 62 9.02 -7.04 4.35
C LEU A 62 7.92 -6.84 3.30
N HIS A 63 8.08 -7.43 2.12
CA HIS A 63 7.04 -7.40 1.07
C HIS A 63 5.72 -8.03 1.54
N GLY A 64 5.79 -9.15 2.28
CA GLY A 64 4.60 -9.74 2.90
C GLY A 64 3.91 -8.80 3.90
N GLN A 65 4.68 -8.00 4.66
CA GLN A 65 4.12 -6.97 5.54
C GLN A 65 3.51 -5.82 4.74
N ALA A 66 4.15 -5.41 3.64
CA ALA A 66 3.63 -4.40 2.72
C ALA A 66 2.25 -4.79 2.17
N LEU A 67 2.09 -6.04 1.73
CA LEU A 67 0.81 -6.56 1.23
C LEU A 67 -0.30 -6.47 2.29
N LYS A 68 0.02 -6.80 3.55
CA LYS A 68 -0.95 -6.68 4.66
C LYS A 68 -1.33 -5.22 4.91
N ALA A 69 -0.34 -4.33 4.96
CA ALA A 69 -0.58 -2.89 5.17
C ALA A 69 -1.43 -2.28 4.06
N CYS A 70 -1.17 -2.63 2.79
CA CYS A 70 -1.99 -2.20 1.67
C CYS A 70 -3.43 -2.70 1.77
N ALA A 71 -3.64 -3.96 2.19
CA ALA A 71 -4.98 -4.50 2.38
C ALA A 71 -5.74 -3.77 3.50
N GLU A 72 -5.07 -3.48 4.62
CA GLU A 72 -5.63 -2.71 5.73
C GLU A 72 -6.00 -1.29 5.32
N GLU A 73 -5.16 -0.63 4.52
CA GLU A 73 -5.45 0.72 4.00
C GLU A 73 -6.64 0.72 3.01
N CYS A 74 -6.70 -0.26 2.11
CA CYS A 74 -7.85 -0.42 1.22
C CYS A 74 -9.15 -0.58 2.01
N GLU A 75 -9.13 -1.36 3.10
CA GLU A 75 -10.30 -1.53 3.97
C GLU A 75 -10.64 -0.24 4.73
N ARG A 76 -9.64 0.49 5.22
CA ARG A 76 -9.84 1.81 5.85
C ARG A 76 -10.50 2.80 4.90
N LEU A 77 -10.02 2.88 3.66
CA LEU A 77 -10.59 3.74 2.62
C LEU A 77 -12.01 3.31 2.25
N ARG A 78 -12.28 2.01 2.17
CA ARG A 78 -13.63 1.47 1.94
C ARG A 78 -14.60 1.94 3.02
N LEU A 79 -14.23 1.80 4.29
CA LEU A 79 -15.04 2.25 5.42
C LEU A 79 -15.27 3.77 5.40
N LEU A 80 -14.22 4.54 5.08
CA LEU A 80 -14.32 6.00 4.98
C LEU A 80 -15.31 6.43 3.88
N LEU A 81 -15.26 5.78 2.71
CA LEU A 81 -16.17 6.07 1.61
C LEU A 81 -17.62 5.72 1.95
N VAL A 82 -17.86 4.56 2.59
CA VAL A 82 -19.19 4.16 3.06
C VAL A 82 -19.75 5.20 4.05
N ASN A 83 -18.96 5.60 5.04
CA ASN A 83 -19.38 6.61 6.01
C ASN A 83 -19.73 7.95 5.34
N HIS A 84 -18.99 8.37 4.33
CA HIS A 84 -19.29 9.59 3.59
C HIS A 84 -20.61 9.50 2.81
N LEU A 85 -20.94 8.33 2.25
CA LEU A 85 -22.21 8.10 1.57
C LEU A 85 -23.37 8.16 2.57
N GLU A 86 -23.28 7.43 3.67
CA GLU A 86 -24.33 7.42 4.72
C GLU A 86 -24.55 8.82 5.30
N TYR A 87 -23.47 9.58 5.52
CA TYR A 87 -23.57 10.95 6.01
C TYR A 87 -24.22 11.90 4.98
N ALA A 88 -23.92 11.73 3.70
CA ALA A 88 -24.55 12.51 2.63
C ALA A 88 -26.04 12.19 2.49
N GLU A 89 -26.41 10.92 2.57
CA GLU A 89 -27.80 10.44 2.54
C GLU A 89 -28.59 10.95 3.75
N GLY A 90 -27.99 10.91 4.95
CA GLY A 90 -28.58 11.46 6.16
C GLY A 90 -28.89 12.96 6.02
N ARG A 91 -27.94 13.77 5.52
CA ARG A 91 -28.19 15.21 5.28
C ARG A 91 -29.27 15.45 4.24
N ALA A 92 -29.32 14.66 3.17
CA ALA A 92 -30.36 14.77 2.16
C ALA A 92 -31.76 14.45 2.73
N ALA A 93 -31.86 13.47 3.63
CA ALA A 93 -33.12 13.12 4.30
C ALA A 93 -33.63 14.28 5.19
N TYR A 94 -32.76 14.90 5.99
CA TYR A 94 -33.14 16.06 6.81
C TYR A 94 -33.55 17.27 5.96
N GLN A 95 -32.78 17.63 4.93
CA GLN A 95 -33.12 18.72 4.02
C GLN A 95 -34.49 18.51 3.35
N ARG A 96 -34.81 17.27 2.98
CA ARG A 96 -36.10 16.96 2.36
C ARG A 96 -37.26 17.11 3.34
N ILE A 97 -37.09 16.70 4.60
CA ILE A 97 -38.10 16.88 5.66
C ILE A 97 -38.34 18.37 5.93
N ASP A 98 -37.28 19.17 6.03
CA ASP A 98 -37.39 20.63 6.23
C ASP A 98 -38.15 21.31 5.07
N MET A 99 -37.92 20.88 3.83
CA MET A 99 -38.66 21.39 2.67
C MET A 99 -40.15 21.03 2.68
N TYR A 100 -40.51 19.82 3.12
CA TYR A 100 -41.92 19.43 3.26
C TYR A 100 -42.61 20.21 4.39
N GLN A 101 -41.94 20.40 5.54
CA GLN A 101 -42.48 21.17 6.67
C GLN A 101 -42.62 22.67 6.36
N ALA A 102 -41.75 23.24 5.52
CA ALA A 102 -41.87 24.63 5.07
C ALA A 102 -42.96 24.85 4.00
N GLY A 103 -43.38 23.79 3.30
CA GLY A 103 -44.40 23.84 2.24
C GLY A 103 -45.85 23.71 2.73
N ASP A 104 -46.08 23.04 3.86
CA ASP A 104 -47.41 22.73 4.43
C ASP A 104 -47.99 23.88 5.29
N GLY A 105 -47.34 25.05 5.30
CA GLY A 105 -47.70 26.22 6.08
C GLY A 105 -48.41 27.35 5.32
N ARG A 106 -49.08 27.09 4.19
CA ARG A 106 -49.86 28.09 3.43
C ARG A 106 -51.33 27.76 3.34
#